data_AF-A0A918FIG9-F1
#
_entry.id   AF-A0A918FIG9-F1
#
_cell.length_a   1.000
_cell.length_b   1.000
_cell.length_c   1.000
_cell.angle_alpha   90.00
_cell.angle_beta   90.00
_cell.angle_gamma   90.00
#
_symmetry.space_group_name_H-M   'P 1'
#
loop_
_entity.id
_entity.type
_entity.pdbx_description
1 polymer ?
#
loop_
_entity_poly.entity_id
_entity_poly.type
_entity_poly.pdbx_seq_one_letter_code
_entity_poly.pdbx_strand_id
1 'polypeptide(L)'
;MGMSRHDTVTQVGEHAVTVVMGYDRMCGHFFLEVRDPALPEDVEAVGANVYDSSYDERLYTPDRAGSAAYGGLLRGEMEARLEELCVSVPAPMLEAVLAEEFGGGGQLVRHW
;
A
#
# COMPACT_ATOMS: atom_id res chain seq x y z
N MET A 1 -2.44 -12.98 -14.88
CA MET A 1 -2.77 -12.57 -13.50
C MET A 1 -1.76 -11.49 -13.14
N GLY A 2 -2.22 -10.32 -12.70
CA GLY A 2 -1.37 -9.15 -12.51
C GLY A 2 -1.74 -8.39 -11.23
N MET A 3 -0.79 -7.60 -10.75
CA MET A 3 -0.89 -6.70 -9.61
C MET A 3 -1.75 -5.48 -9.95
N SER A 4 -2.73 -5.13 -9.11
CA SER A 4 -3.41 -3.83 -9.20
C SER A 4 -2.55 -2.78 -8.50
N ARG A 5 -2.52 -1.55 -9.03
CA ARG A 5 -1.78 -0.42 -8.44
C ARG A 5 -2.61 0.84 -8.61
N HIS A 6 -2.86 1.52 -7.51
CA HIS A 6 -3.60 2.76 -7.44
C HIS A 6 -2.76 3.77 -6.68
N ASP A 7 -2.74 5.01 -7.16
CA ASP A 7 -2.03 6.11 -6.53
C ASP A 7 -2.95 7.30 -6.30
N THR A 8 -2.69 8.03 -5.22
CA THR A 8 -3.37 9.27 -4.88
C THR A 8 -2.42 10.18 -4.11
N VAL A 9 -2.69 11.48 -4.11
CA VAL A 9 -2.00 12.45 -3.27
C VAL A 9 -2.96 12.88 -2.18
N THR A 10 -2.53 12.78 -0.93
CA THR A 10 -3.31 13.18 0.24
C THR A 10 -2.44 14.03 1.18
N GLN A 11 -3.08 14.70 2.13
CA GLN A 11 -2.40 15.60 3.04
C GLN A 11 -2.34 14.99 4.44
N VAL A 12 -1.11 14.85 4.97
CA VAL A 12 -0.85 14.37 6.33
C VAL A 12 -0.15 15.50 7.09
N GLY A 13 -0.91 16.17 7.97
CA GLY A 13 -0.44 17.41 8.60
C GLY A 13 -0.15 18.49 7.55
N GLU A 14 1.07 19.01 7.54
CA GLU A 14 1.51 20.03 6.58
C GLU A 14 2.12 19.44 5.29
N HIS A 15 2.24 18.11 5.20
CA HIS A 15 2.93 17.41 4.12
C HIS A 15 1.96 16.81 3.12
N ALA A 16 2.19 17.05 1.83
CA ALA A 16 1.50 16.36 0.75
C ALA A 16 2.23 15.04 0.48
N VAL A 17 1.58 13.91 0.76
CA VAL A 17 2.16 12.58 0.57
C VAL A 17 1.51 11.86 -0.60
N THR A 18 2.29 11.11 -1.35
CA THR A 18 1.80 10.20 -2.38
C THR A 18 1.56 8.85 -1.76
N VAL A 19 0.35 8.32 -1.87
CA VAL A 19 -0.02 7.00 -1.38
C VAL A 19 -0.21 6.09 -2.58
N VAL A 20 0.50 4.98 -2.59
CA VAL A 20 0.37 3.93 -3.58
C VAL A 20 -0.04 2.66 -2.85
N MET A 21 -1.12 2.02 -3.30
CA MET A 21 -1.57 0.75 -2.74
C MET A 21 -2.19 -0.13 -3.82
N GLY A 22 -2.31 -1.41 -3.49
CA GLY A 22 -2.91 -2.38 -4.40
C GLY A 22 -2.85 -3.79 -3.86
N TYR A 23 -3.19 -4.73 -4.73
CA TYR A 23 -3.24 -6.15 -4.42
C TYR A 23 -2.46 -6.95 -5.46
N ASP A 24 -1.48 -7.71 -5.00
CA ASP A 24 -0.79 -8.70 -5.82
C ASP A 24 -1.63 -9.99 -5.82
N ARG A 25 -2.30 -10.28 -6.94
CA ARG A 25 -3.11 -11.50 -7.08
C ARG A 25 -2.29 -12.78 -7.18
N MET A 26 -1.02 -12.71 -7.61
CA MET A 26 -0.17 -13.90 -7.71
C MET A 26 0.31 -14.35 -6.34
N CYS A 27 0.63 -13.37 -5.50
CA CYS A 27 1.02 -13.64 -4.13
C CYS A 27 -0.21 -13.74 -3.22
N GLY A 28 -1.26 -12.96 -3.43
CA GLY A 28 -2.43 -12.90 -2.57
C GLY A 28 -2.20 -12.04 -1.34
N HIS A 29 -1.65 -10.85 -1.52
CA HIS A 29 -1.43 -9.87 -0.46
C HIS A 29 -1.60 -8.43 -0.95
N PHE A 30 -1.83 -7.53 -0.01
CA PHE A 30 -1.84 -6.09 -0.25
C PHE A 30 -0.42 -5.51 -0.16
N PHE A 31 -0.19 -4.40 -0.84
CA PHE A 31 0.99 -3.57 -0.62
C PHE A 31 0.56 -2.12 -0.36
N LEU A 32 1.38 -1.40 0.40
CA LEU A 32 1.20 0.01 0.71
C LEU A 32 2.56 0.69 0.71
N GLU A 33 2.62 1.80 -0.02
CA GLU A 33 3.76 2.68 -0.11
C GLU A 33 3.28 4.11 0.09
N VAL A 34 3.90 4.85 0.99
CA VAL A 34 3.60 6.25 1.31
C VAL A 34 4.88 7.04 1.14
N ARG A 35 4.86 8.02 0.24
CA ARG A 35 6.03 8.83 -0.12
C ARG A 35 5.84 10.28 0.27
N ASP A 36 6.85 10.88 0.88
CA ASP A 36 6.87 12.33 1.10
C ASP A 36 7.94 12.94 0.16
N PRO A 37 7.53 13.73 -0.86
CA PRO A 37 8.47 14.34 -1.79
C PRO A 37 9.39 15.39 -1.14
N ALA A 38 9.12 15.81 0.10
CA ALA A 38 10.00 16.69 0.86
C ALA A 38 11.20 15.93 1.49
N LEU A 39 11.15 14.60 1.54
CA LEU A 39 12.28 13.79 2.03
C LEU A 39 13.31 13.59 0.91
N PRO A 40 14.61 13.73 1.19
CA PRO A 40 15.65 13.59 0.18
C PRO A 40 15.73 12.15 -0.37
N GLU A 41 15.78 12.00 -1.70
CA GLU A 41 15.93 10.71 -2.40
C GLU A 41 17.27 9.99 -2.06
N ASP A 42 18.27 10.71 -1.56
CA ASP A 42 19.66 10.24 -1.37
C ASP A 42 19.88 9.32 -0.14
N VAL A 43 18.83 8.94 0.58
CA VAL A 43 18.92 7.89 1.62
C VAL A 43 18.45 6.57 1.00
N GLU A 44 19.37 5.86 0.34
CA GLU A 44 19.26 4.46 -0.14
C GLU A 44 17.83 3.92 -0.30
N ALA A 45 17.05 4.35 -1.30
CA ALA A 45 15.71 3.79 -1.65
C ALA A 45 14.63 3.72 -0.52
N VAL A 46 14.98 4.08 0.71
CA VAL A 46 14.18 4.08 1.95
C VAL A 46 13.88 5.52 2.38
N GLY A 47 14.63 6.50 1.87
CA GLY A 47 14.57 7.91 2.24
C GLY A 47 13.33 8.67 1.78
N ALA A 48 12.79 8.34 0.60
CA ALA A 48 11.61 9.03 0.05
C ALA A 48 10.29 8.43 0.56
N ASN A 49 10.34 7.29 1.25
CA ASN A 49 9.18 6.54 1.69
C ASN A 49 8.97 6.75 3.19
N VAL A 50 7.87 7.39 3.57
CA VAL A 50 7.35 7.40 4.96
C VAL A 50 7.04 5.97 5.39
N TYR A 51 6.58 5.14 4.45
CA TYR A 51 6.30 3.72 4.67
C TYR A 51 6.38 2.95 3.34
N ASP A 52 6.89 1.72 3.40
CA ASP A 52 6.81 0.74 2.32
C ASP A 52 6.71 -0.65 2.92
N SER A 53 5.61 -1.35 2.64
CA SER A 53 5.36 -2.70 3.15
C SER A 53 6.47 -3.69 2.76
N SER A 54 7.10 -3.53 1.59
CA SER A 54 8.18 -4.42 1.15
C SER A 54 9.47 -4.30 1.97
N TYR A 55 9.60 -3.26 2.81
CA TYR A 55 10.73 -3.11 3.73
C TYR A 55 10.33 -3.25 5.21
N ASP A 56 9.07 -3.57 5.50
CA ASP A 56 8.61 -3.75 6.88
C ASP A 56 8.97 -5.15 7.39
N GLU A 57 10.09 -5.25 8.12
CA GLU A 57 10.61 -6.51 8.68
C GLU A 57 9.59 -7.29 9.51
N ARG A 58 8.62 -6.61 10.12
CA ARG A 58 7.56 -7.25 10.92
C ARG A 58 6.67 -8.15 10.07
N LEU A 59 6.61 -7.90 8.76
CA LEU A 59 5.81 -8.69 7.83
C LEU A 59 6.48 -10.01 7.45
N TYR A 60 7.79 -10.13 7.65
CA TYR A 60 8.63 -11.29 7.30
C TYR A 60 8.77 -12.29 8.46
N THR A 61 7.65 -12.70 9.06
CA THR A 61 7.65 -13.67 10.18
C THR A 61 7.31 -15.08 9.69
N PRO A 62 8.04 -16.13 10.15
CA PRO A 62 7.84 -17.52 9.69
C PRO A 62 6.44 -18.09 9.97
N ASP A 63 5.75 -17.58 11.00
CA ASP A 63 4.47 -18.09 11.47
C ASP A 63 3.24 -17.46 10.79
N ARG A 64 3.45 -16.53 9.83
CA ARG A 64 2.36 -15.94 9.06
C ARG A 64 1.91 -16.88 7.95
N ALA A 65 0.67 -17.38 8.07
CA ALA A 65 0.02 -18.15 7.02
C ALA A 65 -0.33 -17.26 5.81
N GLY A 66 0.04 -17.69 4.60
CA GLY A 66 -0.18 -16.95 3.34
C GLY A 66 1.13 -16.45 2.71
N SER A 67 1.07 -15.73 1.59
CA SER A 67 2.25 -15.20 0.86
C SER A 67 2.99 -14.05 1.56
N ALA A 68 2.79 -13.92 2.88
CA ALA A 68 3.49 -12.97 3.73
C ALA A 68 5.03 -13.14 3.71
N ALA A 69 5.54 -14.23 3.13
CA ALA A 69 6.95 -14.41 2.82
C ALA A 69 7.57 -13.29 1.93
N TYR A 70 6.77 -12.40 1.34
CA TYR A 70 7.22 -11.33 0.44
C TYR A 70 6.98 -9.90 0.94
N GLY A 71 6.69 -9.68 2.23
CA GLY A 71 6.45 -8.32 2.74
C GLY A 71 5.06 -7.77 2.40
N GLY A 72 4.10 -8.68 2.20
CA GLY A 72 2.71 -8.36 1.94
C GLY A 72 1.92 -8.08 3.21
N LEU A 73 0.94 -7.17 3.09
CA LEU A 73 -0.03 -6.86 4.14
C LEU A 73 -1.28 -7.72 3.99
N LEU A 74 -1.87 -8.10 5.12
CA LEU A 74 -3.28 -8.51 5.18
C LEU A 74 -4.18 -7.28 5.15
N ARG A 75 -5.46 -7.46 4.80
CA ARG A 75 -6.46 -6.37 4.77
C ARG A 75 -6.43 -5.49 6.02
N GLY A 76 -6.64 -6.12 7.19
CA GLY A 76 -6.70 -5.39 8.46
C GLY A 76 -5.38 -4.70 8.82
N GLU A 77 -4.26 -5.19 8.30
CA GLU A 77 -2.94 -4.58 8.53
C GLU A 77 -2.75 -3.36 7.64
N MET A 78 -3.21 -3.42 6.39
CA MET A 78 -3.23 -2.27 5.49
C MET A 78 -4.11 -1.14 6.06
N GLU A 79 -5.31 -1.46 6.54
CA GLU A 79 -6.21 -0.49 7.17
C GLU A 79 -5.57 0.10 8.43
N ALA A 80 -5.00 -0.74 9.31
CA ALA A 80 -4.29 -0.27 10.49
C ALA A 80 -3.07 0.59 10.16
N ARG A 81 -2.32 0.29 9.09
CA ARG A 81 -1.19 1.13 8.64
C ARG A 81 -1.67 2.50 8.18
N LEU A 82 -2.76 2.57 7.41
CA LEU A 82 -3.34 3.85 6.97
C LEU A 82 -3.76 4.70 8.18
N GLU A 83 -4.40 4.08 9.17
CA GLU A 83 -4.79 4.76 10.43
C GLU A 83 -3.57 5.25 11.21
N GLU A 84 -2.55 4.41 11.43
CA GLU A 84 -1.35 4.77 12.18
C GLU A 84 -0.52 5.87 11.51
N LEU A 85 -0.52 5.91 10.17
CA LEU A 85 0.15 6.96 9.40
C LEU A 85 -0.70 8.23 9.26
N CYS A 86 -1.93 8.24 9.80
CA CYS A 86 -2.91 9.32 9.60
C CYS A 86 -3.19 9.61 8.11
N VAL A 87 -3.08 8.57 7.27
CA VAL A 87 -3.25 8.66 5.82
C VAL A 87 -4.70 8.33 5.45
N SER A 88 -5.40 9.29 4.87
CA SER A 88 -6.73 9.06 4.29
C SER A 88 -6.62 8.90 2.78
N VAL A 89 -7.17 7.80 2.24
CA VAL A 89 -7.30 7.55 0.80
C VAL A 89 -8.76 7.72 0.36
N PRO A 90 -9.03 8.06 -0.91
CA PRO A 90 -10.40 8.11 -1.41
C PRO A 90 -11.12 6.76 -1.22
N ALA A 91 -12.34 6.79 -0.67
CA ALA A 91 -13.13 5.58 -0.46
C ALA A 91 -13.26 4.69 -1.73
N PRO A 92 -13.47 5.24 -2.94
CA PRO A 92 -13.53 4.43 -4.16
C PRO A 92 -12.21 3.68 -4.46
N MET A 93 -11.06 4.26 -4.11
CA MET A 93 -9.75 3.63 -4.28
C MET A 93 -9.57 2.48 -3.30
N LEU A 94 -9.92 2.68 -2.02
CA LEU A 94 -9.86 1.63 -1.02
C LEU A 94 -10.79 0.47 -1.37
N GLU A 95 -12.04 0.76 -1.74
CA GLU A 95 -13.03 -0.23 -2.17
C GLU A 95 -12.54 -1.03 -3.38
N ALA A 96 -11.94 -0.37 -4.38
CA ALA A 96 -11.38 -1.04 -5.55
C ALA A 96 -10.26 -2.01 -5.17
N VAL A 97 -9.33 -1.60 -4.30
CA VAL A 97 -8.24 -2.47 -3.83
C VAL A 97 -8.77 -3.64 -3.02
N LEU A 98 -9.72 -3.42 -2.11
CA LEU A 98 -10.29 -4.48 -1.27
C LEU A 98 -11.13 -5.50 -2.05
N ALA A 99 -11.78 -5.08 -3.13
CA ALA A 99 -12.54 -5.97 -4.00
C ALA A 99 -11.65 -6.99 -4.75
N GLU A 100 -10.37 -6.68 -4.91
CA GLU A 100 -9.41 -7.54 -5.63
C GLU A 100 -9.08 -8.84 -4.90
N GLU A 101 -9.15 -8.83 -3.56
CA GLU A 101 -8.91 -10.02 -2.73
C GLU A 101 -9.91 -11.15 -3.01
N PHE A 102 -11.15 -10.80 -3.36
CA PHE A 102 -12.22 -11.77 -3.64
C PHE A 102 -12.36 -12.12 -5.13
N GLY A 103 -11.38 -11.75 -5.96
CA GLY A 103 -11.41 -12.02 -7.41
C GLY A 103 -12.32 -11.08 -8.20
N GLY A 104 -12.57 -9.88 -7.68
CA GLY A 104 -13.37 -8.86 -8.36
C GLY A 104 -12.80 -8.51 -9.74
N GLY A 105 -13.52 -8.91 -10.79
CA GLY A 105 -13.30 -8.40 -12.14
C GLY A 105 -13.64 -6.91 -12.18
N GLY A 106 -12.64 -6.05 -12.01
CA GLY A 106 -12.81 -4.59 -11.94
C GLY A 106 -11.78 -3.88 -12.79
N GLN A 107 -12.27 -3.16 -13.79
CA GLN A 107 -11.54 -2.39 -14.79
C GLN A 107 -10.61 -1.35 -14.14
N LEU A 108 -9.42 -1.15 -14.73
CA LEU A 108 -8.44 -0.11 -14.36
C LEU A 108 -9.12 1.28 -14.36
N VAL A 109 -9.46 1.82 -13.18
CA VAL A 109 -9.95 3.20 -13.05
C VAL A 109 -8.76 4.10 -12.75
N ARG A 110 -8.36 4.92 -13.72
CA ARG A 110 -7.46 6.05 -13.50
C ARG A 110 -8.31 7.27 -13.18
N HIS A 111 -8.12 7.84 -11.99
CA HIS A 111 -8.64 9.18 -11.68
C HIS A 111 -7.56 10.19 -12.07
N TRP A 112 -7.93 11.13 -12.94
CA TRP A 112 -7.15 12.31 -13.30
C TRP A 112 -7.64 13.52 -12.50
#